data_AF-A0A257W036-F1
#
_entry.id   AF-A0A257W036-F1
#
_cell.length_a   1.000
_cell.length_b   1.000
_cell.length_c   1.000
_cell.angle_alpha   90.00
_cell.angle_beta   90.00
_cell.angle_gamma   90.00
#
_symmetry.space_group_name_H-M   'P 1'
#
loop_
_entity.id
_entity.type
_entity.pdbx_description
1 polymer ?
#
loop_
_entity_poly.entity_id
_entity_poly.type
_entity_poly.pdbx_seq_one_letter_code
_entity_poly.pdbx_strand_id
1 'polypeptide(L)'
;PNLGQLVSEATRSPLSDELPTNLDEQQMSEEPTHVLTKQAAIDMQTAQVLPSIAEISSPQPTPTASAAPQAGTAPPPAPQSNAGREPQATEPTPAADETVPRQYFIIVAGYASAVTLALLYLLLFGMGNSKRHALESLPDLVPEIRKDGAVGMPRVLPKMDVADGHVLKLGESQRYGNLQVTPVRVTRGPIQFVHAYGNVRAKKDPSGPVLKLWLKFENVSKDQEFPPLDRALVFRRIFDPKLESEFSLNFLCAEDQRVPKAGERHFVYDMPEFSEFNLDGQHLEHWLKPGETMETYIPSVEGITNFDGEWVWRVLFRKGLNRESGRGVTTLIDVKFDGEDVLADS
;
A
#
# COMPACT_ATOMS: atom_id res chain seq x y z
N PRO A 1 57.60 -57.75 26.98
CA PRO A 1 58.98 -57.51 27.47
C PRO A 1 59.16 -56.04 27.90
N ASN A 2 59.33 -55.85 29.23
CA ASN A 2 59.78 -54.70 30.04
C ASN A 2 59.26 -53.28 29.76
N LEU A 3 58.55 -52.59 30.69
CA LEU A 3 58.89 -52.05 32.04
C LEU A 3 60.00 -50.99 32.06
N GLY A 4 59.70 -49.80 32.62
CA GLY A 4 60.71 -48.94 33.27
C GLY A 4 60.46 -47.42 33.22
N GLN A 5 60.06 -46.84 34.36
CA GLN A 5 59.92 -45.41 34.68
C GLN A 5 61.27 -44.64 34.79
N LEU A 6 61.21 -43.28 34.80
CA LEU A 6 61.84 -42.31 35.73
C LEU A 6 61.69 -40.87 35.15
N VAL A 7 60.86 -39.95 35.69
CA VAL A 7 61.05 -38.94 36.78
C VAL A 7 62.07 -37.80 36.50
N SER A 8 61.59 -36.54 36.48
CA SER A 8 62.15 -35.29 37.09
C SER A 8 61.28 -34.08 36.64
N GLU A 9 60.49 -33.41 37.50
CA GLU A 9 60.76 -32.15 38.27
C GLU A 9 61.28 -30.98 37.39
N ALA A 10 60.88 -29.70 37.47
CA ALA A 10 60.16 -28.85 38.43
C ALA A 10 59.51 -27.67 37.63
N THR A 11 58.51 -26.91 38.09
CA THR A 11 58.69 -25.73 38.96
C THR A 11 57.31 -25.11 39.30
N ARG A 12 57.10 -24.83 40.58
CA ARG A 12 56.00 -24.06 41.22
C ARG A 12 56.09 -22.58 40.82
N SER A 13 55.05 -21.75 40.79
CA SER A 13 54.24 -21.29 41.93
C SER A 13 53.18 -20.25 41.46
N PRO A 14 52.24 -19.83 42.34
CA PRO A 14 50.87 -19.40 42.02
C PRO A 14 50.67 -17.87 42.13
N LEU A 15 49.48 -17.38 41.75
CA LEU A 15 48.86 -16.23 42.44
C LEU A 15 47.32 -16.28 42.34
N SER A 16 46.72 -16.00 43.49
CA SER A 16 45.29 -15.95 43.84
C SER A 16 44.65 -14.62 43.45
N ASP A 17 43.31 -14.56 43.49
CA ASP A 17 42.46 -13.49 44.05
C ASP A 17 41.02 -13.72 43.54
N GLU A 18 40.14 -14.38 44.29
CA GLU A 18 39.29 -13.85 45.39
C GLU A 18 38.32 -12.71 44.97
N LEU A 19 37.07 -13.12 44.78
CA LEU A 19 35.86 -12.28 44.82
C LEU A 19 35.55 -11.88 46.27
N PRO A 20 34.87 -10.74 46.47
CA PRO A 20 33.90 -10.66 47.55
C PRO A 20 32.53 -10.16 47.12
N THR A 21 31.54 -10.70 47.83
CA THR A 21 30.12 -10.39 47.79
C THR A 21 29.76 -9.60 49.06
N ASN A 22 28.83 -8.66 48.90
CA ASN A 22 27.75 -8.24 49.82
C ASN A 22 27.93 -7.16 50.90
N LEU A 23 26.89 -6.31 50.89
CA LEU A 23 26.10 -5.70 51.97
C LEU A 23 26.77 -4.72 52.93
N ASP A 24 26.25 -3.49 52.95
CA ASP A 24 25.78 -2.89 54.21
C ASP A 24 24.70 -1.80 54.01
N GLU A 25 23.86 -1.74 55.02
CA GLU A 25 22.65 -0.93 55.25
C GLU A 25 22.95 0.44 55.90
N GLN A 26 21.91 1.32 55.92
CA GLN A 26 21.72 2.53 56.77
C GLN A 26 22.49 3.82 56.38
N GLN A 27 21.99 5.06 56.46
CA GLN A 27 20.86 5.67 57.17
C GLN A 27 20.61 7.13 56.68
N MET A 28 19.35 7.58 56.73
CA MET A 28 18.81 8.91 57.09
C MET A 28 19.34 10.24 56.48
N SER A 29 18.43 10.98 55.83
CA SER A 29 18.02 12.38 56.12
C SER A 29 16.89 12.76 55.14
N GLU A 30 15.64 12.83 55.58
CA GLU A 30 14.91 14.01 56.11
C GLU A 30 14.76 15.21 55.13
N GLU A 31 13.49 15.55 54.93
CA GLU A 31 12.80 16.57 54.13
C GLU A 31 13.13 18.03 54.57
N PRO A 32 12.78 19.10 53.81
CA PRO A 32 11.37 19.52 53.72
C PRO A 32 10.89 20.16 52.39
N THR A 33 9.63 19.83 52.08
CA THR A 33 8.52 20.65 51.57
C THR A 33 8.77 22.15 51.28
N HIS A 34 8.31 22.65 50.11
CA HIS A 34 7.56 23.92 49.96
C HIS A 34 6.93 24.02 48.53
N VAL A 35 5.61 23.89 48.40
CA VAL A 35 4.62 24.96 48.15
C VAL A 35 4.28 25.24 46.67
N LEU A 36 3.11 24.71 46.29
CA LEU A 36 1.98 25.37 45.62
C LEU A 36 2.23 26.79 45.06
N THR A 37 2.10 26.99 43.73
CA THR A 37 1.56 28.26 43.21
C THR A 37 0.67 28.03 42.00
N LYS A 38 -0.55 28.53 42.15
CA LYS A 38 -1.64 28.68 41.18
C LYS A 38 -1.33 29.79 40.16
N GLN A 39 -1.94 29.65 38.97
CA GLN A 39 -2.50 30.71 38.12
C GLN A 39 -1.58 31.72 37.42
N ALA A 40 -1.56 31.61 36.09
CA ALA A 40 -1.72 32.70 35.11
C ALA A 40 -2.02 31.99 33.77
N ALA A 41 -3.21 31.94 33.18
CA ALA A 41 -4.15 33.02 32.84
C ALA A 41 -3.43 34.26 32.29
N ILE A 42 -3.00 34.17 31.04
CA ILE A 42 -2.86 35.34 30.17
C ILE A 42 -3.66 35.06 28.91
N ASP A 43 -4.83 35.70 28.86
CA ASP A 43 -5.49 36.11 27.64
C ASP A 43 -4.51 36.93 26.79
N MET A 44 -4.27 36.48 25.56
CA MET A 44 -4.04 37.40 24.44
C MET A 44 -4.90 36.95 23.25
N GLN A 45 -6.15 37.40 23.29
CA GLN A 45 -6.77 37.95 22.09
C GLN A 45 -5.85 39.04 21.53
N THR A 46 -5.52 38.97 20.24
CA THR A 46 -5.56 40.11 19.30
C THR A 46 -5.20 39.63 17.89
N ALA A 47 -6.06 40.01 16.95
CA ALA A 47 -5.86 40.09 15.50
C ALA A 47 -6.00 38.79 14.67
N GLN A 48 -7.27 38.42 14.44
CA GLN A 48 -7.73 38.09 13.09
C GLN A 48 -7.31 39.21 12.12
N VAL A 49 -6.36 38.92 11.24
CA VAL A 49 -6.17 39.68 10.00
C VAL A 49 -6.49 38.73 8.85
N LEU A 50 -7.72 38.85 8.36
CA LEU A 50 -8.12 38.35 7.05
C LEU A 50 -7.27 39.06 5.98
N PRO A 51 -6.49 38.34 5.17
CA PRO A 51 -6.08 38.89 3.88
C PRO A 51 -7.31 38.92 2.97
N SER A 52 -7.71 40.16 2.68
CA SER A 52 -8.56 40.61 1.60
C SER A 52 -8.48 39.70 0.37
N ILE A 53 -9.63 39.15 -0.03
CA ILE A 53 -9.83 38.50 -1.32
C ILE A 53 -9.56 39.56 -2.39
N ALA A 54 -8.41 39.46 -3.05
CA ALA A 54 -8.15 40.18 -4.28
C ALA A 54 -8.96 39.49 -5.38
N GLU A 55 -10.02 40.19 -5.75
CA GLU A 55 -10.89 40.00 -6.91
C GLU A 55 -10.04 39.96 -8.19
N ILE A 56 -9.67 38.75 -8.64
CA ILE A 56 -9.08 38.56 -9.97
C ILE A 56 -10.22 38.21 -10.92
N SER A 57 -10.58 39.25 -11.66
CA SER A 57 -11.54 39.33 -12.75
C SER A 57 -11.38 38.19 -13.78
N SER A 58 -12.45 37.44 -13.97
CA SER A 58 -12.63 36.49 -15.07
C SER A 58 -12.76 37.23 -16.41
N PRO A 59 -11.94 36.94 -17.44
CA PRO A 59 -12.27 37.33 -18.80
C PRO A 59 -13.30 36.35 -19.38
N GLN A 60 -14.53 36.83 -19.46
CA GLN A 60 -15.62 36.29 -20.27
C GLN A 60 -15.26 36.32 -21.77
N PRO A 61 -15.29 35.20 -22.51
CA PRO A 61 -15.39 35.25 -23.95
C PRO A 61 -16.84 35.38 -24.39
N THR A 62 -17.11 36.51 -25.02
CA THR A 62 -18.31 36.90 -25.74
C THR A 62 -18.72 35.87 -26.81
N PRO A 63 -20.02 35.60 -27.00
CA PRO A 63 -20.52 34.75 -28.08
C PRO A 63 -20.58 35.55 -29.39
N THR A 64 -19.83 35.11 -30.40
CA THR A 64 -20.01 35.61 -31.77
C THR A 64 -20.98 34.71 -32.51
N ALA A 65 -22.20 35.22 -32.70
CA ALA A 65 -23.15 34.76 -33.69
C ALA A 65 -22.68 35.19 -35.09
N SER A 66 -22.77 34.29 -36.08
CA SER A 66 -22.93 34.67 -37.48
C SER A 66 -23.89 33.70 -38.16
N ALA A 67 -25.04 34.24 -38.55
CA ALA A 67 -26.11 33.64 -39.35
C ALA A 67 -25.63 33.41 -40.81
N ALA A 68 -25.85 32.22 -41.39
CA ALA A 68 -26.95 31.83 -42.31
C ALA A 68 -26.62 32.06 -43.81
N PRO A 69 -27.32 31.51 -44.85
CA PRO A 69 -28.55 30.69 -44.81
C PRO A 69 -28.69 29.54 -45.87
N GLN A 70 -29.81 28.80 -45.78
CA GLN A 70 -30.57 28.08 -46.84
C GLN A 70 -30.05 26.70 -47.34
N ALA A 71 -30.86 25.70 -47.70
CA ALA A 71 -32.31 25.48 -47.74
C ALA A 71 -32.61 23.99 -48.07
N GLY A 72 -33.82 23.50 -47.76
CA GLY A 72 -34.37 22.21 -48.22
C GLY A 72 -34.87 21.30 -47.08
N THR A 73 -36.07 21.48 -46.51
CA THR A 73 -37.39 20.96 -46.98
C THR A 73 -37.37 19.41 -47.04
N ALA A 74 -38.16 18.57 -46.35
CA ALA A 74 -39.43 18.65 -45.63
C ALA A 74 -39.61 17.43 -44.67
N PRO A 75 -40.59 17.46 -43.73
CA PRO A 75 -40.97 16.35 -42.84
C PRO A 75 -42.09 15.44 -43.45
N PRO A 76 -42.56 14.38 -42.74
CA PRO A 76 -42.84 13.06 -43.30
C PRO A 76 -44.29 12.86 -43.79
N PRO A 77 -44.60 11.68 -44.35
CA PRO A 77 -45.92 11.11 -44.12
C PRO A 77 -45.87 9.65 -43.62
N ALA A 78 -46.68 9.39 -42.60
CA ALA A 78 -47.11 8.08 -42.17
C ALA A 78 -48.23 7.54 -43.10
N PRO A 79 -48.81 6.39 -42.79
CA PRO A 79 -48.77 5.15 -43.57
C PRO A 79 -49.88 5.06 -44.62
N GLN A 80 -49.55 4.58 -45.82
CA GLN A 80 -50.57 4.18 -46.80
C GLN A 80 -51.07 2.77 -46.49
N SER A 81 -52.32 2.76 -46.03
CA SER A 81 -53.25 1.63 -46.03
C SER A 81 -53.41 1.06 -47.44
N ASN A 82 -52.87 -0.14 -47.67
CA ASN A 82 -53.22 -0.97 -48.83
C ASN A 82 -54.34 -1.93 -48.42
N ALA A 83 -55.58 -1.44 -48.54
CA ALA A 83 -56.74 -2.29 -48.66
C ALA A 83 -56.87 -2.75 -50.13
N GLY A 84 -57.04 -4.06 -50.34
CA GLY A 84 -57.60 -4.59 -51.58
C GLY A 84 -56.63 -5.31 -52.51
N ARG A 85 -56.14 -6.48 -52.10
CA ARG A 85 -55.96 -7.59 -53.07
C ARG A 85 -56.44 -8.89 -52.44
N GLU A 86 -57.56 -9.36 -52.96
CA GLU A 86 -58.16 -10.66 -52.69
C GLU A 86 -57.15 -11.78 -53.00
N PRO A 87 -57.14 -12.88 -52.24
CA PRO A 87 -56.08 -13.87 -52.27
C PRO A 87 -56.24 -14.79 -53.48
N GLN A 88 -55.26 -14.80 -54.38
CA GLN A 88 -55.06 -15.97 -55.22
C GLN A 88 -54.54 -17.09 -54.33
N ALA A 89 -55.39 -18.09 -54.12
CA ALA A 89 -55.06 -19.35 -53.51
C ALA A 89 -54.00 -20.06 -54.36
N THR A 90 -52.73 -19.79 -54.09
CA THR A 90 -51.65 -20.70 -54.42
C THR A 90 -51.78 -21.86 -53.44
N GLU A 91 -52.06 -23.05 -53.97
CA GLU A 91 -52.10 -24.28 -53.19
C GLU A 91 -50.87 -24.37 -52.27
N PRO A 92 -51.05 -24.67 -50.97
CA PRO A 92 -49.93 -24.96 -50.11
C PRO A 92 -49.27 -26.22 -50.65
N THR A 93 -48.11 -26.05 -51.28
CA THR A 93 -47.18 -27.16 -51.45
C THR A 93 -46.96 -27.73 -50.04
N PRO A 94 -47.23 -29.02 -49.79
CA PRO A 94 -47.08 -29.58 -48.46
C PRO A 94 -45.63 -29.33 -48.05
N ALA A 95 -45.44 -28.46 -47.05
CA ALA A 95 -44.17 -28.29 -46.39
C ALA A 95 -43.78 -29.69 -45.94
N ALA A 96 -42.74 -30.24 -46.59
CA ALA A 96 -42.18 -31.50 -46.17
C ALA A 96 -41.91 -31.38 -44.68
N ASP A 97 -42.55 -32.23 -43.91
CA ASP A 97 -42.40 -32.32 -42.47
C ASP A 97 -40.91 -32.51 -42.21
N GLU A 98 -40.20 -31.40 -41.95
CA GLU A 98 -38.76 -31.38 -41.68
C GLU A 98 -38.59 -31.82 -40.22
N THR A 99 -39.09 -33.02 -39.95
CA THR A 99 -39.04 -33.65 -38.65
C THR A 99 -37.60 -34.06 -38.42
N VAL A 100 -36.92 -33.28 -37.58
CA VAL A 100 -35.56 -33.57 -37.13
C VAL A 100 -35.53 -35.02 -36.62
N PRO A 101 -34.67 -35.89 -37.16
CA PRO A 101 -34.65 -37.29 -36.75
C PRO A 101 -34.48 -37.38 -35.24
N ARG A 102 -35.34 -38.16 -34.59
CA ARG A 102 -35.43 -38.29 -33.13
C ARG A 102 -34.08 -38.53 -32.45
N GLN A 103 -33.14 -39.19 -33.14
CA GLN A 103 -31.79 -39.42 -32.68
C GLN A 103 -30.97 -38.13 -32.52
N TYR A 104 -31.03 -37.21 -33.48
CA TYR A 104 -30.36 -35.91 -33.37
C TYR A 104 -30.97 -35.06 -32.27
N PHE A 105 -32.30 -35.09 -32.10
CA PHE A 105 -32.96 -34.40 -31.00
C PHE A 105 -32.48 -34.92 -29.64
N ILE A 106 -32.37 -36.25 -29.47
CA ILE A 106 -31.88 -36.86 -28.23
C ILE A 106 -30.41 -36.47 -27.97
N ILE A 107 -29.56 -36.47 -28.99
CA ILE A 107 -28.15 -36.08 -28.86
C ILE A 107 -28.03 -34.60 -28.45
N VAL A 108 -28.78 -33.71 -29.10
CA VAL A 108 -28.77 -32.27 -28.79
C VAL A 108 -29.35 -32.00 -27.41
N ALA A 109 -30.45 -32.64 -27.03
CA ALA A 109 -31.04 -32.49 -25.70
C ALA A 109 -30.09 -33.02 -24.60
N GLY A 110 -29.40 -34.13 -24.85
CA GLY A 110 -28.39 -34.67 -23.94
C GLY A 110 -27.17 -33.77 -23.80
N TYR A 111 -26.66 -33.25 -24.92
CA TYR A 111 -25.54 -32.31 -24.93
C TYR A 111 -25.90 -31.00 -24.23
N ALA A 112 -27.07 -30.43 -24.53
CA ALA A 112 -27.58 -29.23 -23.88
C ALA A 112 -27.64 -29.45 -22.37
N SER A 113 -28.24 -30.55 -21.91
CA SER A 113 -28.34 -30.89 -20.49
C SER A 113 -26.98 -31.05 -19.81
N ALA A 114 -26.01 -31.69 -20.49
CA ALA A 114 -24.65 -31.85 -19.97
C ALA A 114 -23.93 -30.50 -19.83
N VAL A 115 -24.09 -29.60 -20.81
CA VAL A 115 -23.53 -28.24 -20.75
C VAL A 115 -24.19 -27.43 -19.64
N THR A 116 -25.52 -27.50 -19.47
CA THR A 116 -26.18 -26.78 -18.37
C THR A 116 -25.73 -27.30 -17.00
N LEU A 117 -25.53 -28.61 -16.84
CA LEU A 117 -25.02 -29.20 -15.61
C LEU A 117 -23.56 -28.81 -15.35
N ALA A 118 -22.72 -28.76 -16.39
CA ALA A 118 -21.34 -28.29 -16.27
C ALA A 118 -21.27 -26.81 -15.89
N LEU A 119 -22.10 -25.96 -16.50
CA LEU A 119 -22.19 -24.54 -16.16
C LEU A 119 -22.74 -24.34 -14.74
N LEU A 120 -23.76 -25.11 -14.34
CA LEU A 120 -24.30 -25.07 -12.99
C LEU A 120 -23.26 -25.54 -11.96
N TYR A 121 -22.49 -26.57 -12.27
CA TYR A 121 -21.37 -27.03 -11.45
C TYR A 121 -20.29 -25.95 -11.32
N LEU A 122 -19.90 -25.29 -12.42
CA LEU A 122 -18.96 -24.17 -12.39
C LEU A 122 -19.51 -22.95 -11.63
N LEU A 123 -20.81 -22.69 -11.69
CA LEU A 123 -21.47 -21.62 -10.92
C LEU A 123 -21.49 -21.93 -9.43
N LEU A 124 -21.86 -23.15 -9.05
CA LEU A 124 -22.01 -23.55 -7.65
C LEU A 124 -20.67 -23.81 -6.97
N PHE A 125 -19.69 -24.38 -7.68
CA PHE A 125 -18.41 -24.79 -7.12
C PHE A 125 -17.22 -23.94 -7.59
N GLY A 126 -17.32 -23.26 -8.74
CA GLY A 126 -16.28 -22.40 -9.28
C GLY A 126 -16.31 -20.97 -8.74
N MET A 127 -17.49 -20.40 -8.45
CA MET A 127 -17.59 -19.03 -7.89
C MET A 127 -17.15 -18.91 -6.43
N GLY A 128 -17.06 -20.03 -5.69
CA GLY A 128 -16.70 -20.03 -4.27
C GLY A 128 -15.21 -20.25 -3.96
N ASN A 129 -14.39 -20.61 -4.94
CA ASN A 129 -13.03 -21.14 -4.68
C ASN A 129 -11.86 -20.29 -5.17
N SER A 130 -12.10 -19.08 -5.70
CA SER A 130 -11.05 -18.07 -5.75
C SER A 130 -10.83 -17.56 -4.33
N LYS A 131 -10.03 -18.28 -3.54
CA LYS A 131 -9.51 -17.78 -2.26
C LYS A 131 -8.76 -16.49 -2.56
N ARG A 132 -9.43 -15.35 -2.45
CA ARG A 132 -8.77 -14.03 -2.52
C ARG A 132 -7.62 -14.07 -1.53
N HIS A 133 -6.41 -13.83 -2.00
CA HIS A 133 -5.26 -13.90 -1.14
C HIS A 133 -5.44 -12.91 0.02
N ALA A 134 -5.11 -13.30 1.25
CA ALA A 134 -5.37 -12.48 2.44
C ALA A 134 -4.73 -11.08 2.39
N LEU A 135 -3.75 -10.88 1.50
CA LEU A 135 -3.01 -9.64 1.30
C LEU A 135 -3.43 -8.83 0.07
N GLU A 136 -4.36 -9.31 -0.76
CA GLU A 136 -4.83 -8.57 -1.95
C GLU A 136 -5.61 -7.30 -1.58
N SER A 137 -6.32 -7.32 -0.45
CA SER A 137 -7.14 -6.21 0.02
C SER A 137 -7.19 -6.24 1.53
N LEU A 138 -6.35 -5.42 2.15
CA LEU A 138 -6.36 -5.20 3.58
C LEU A 138 -7.27 -3.99 3.90
N PRO A 139 -7.98 -4.01 5.04
CA PRO A 139 -8.58 -2.79 5.54
C PRO A 139 -7.47 -1.76 5.82
N ASP A 140 -7.80 -0.47 5.69
CA ASP A 140 -6.90 0.59 6.13
C ASP A 140 -6.51 0.40 7.61
N LEU A 141 -5.40 1.02 8.03
CA LEU A 141 -4.81 0.85 9.36
C LEU A 141 -5.63 1.47 10.51
N VAL A 142 -6.91 1.77 10.26
CA VAL A 142 -7.84 2.25 11.27
C VAL A 142 -7.99 1.15 12.33
N PRO A 143 -7.75 1.48 13.62
CA PRO A 143 -7.99 0.57 14.72
C PRO A 143 -9.37 -0.09 14.64
N GLU A 144 -9.43 -1.39 14.37
CA GLU A 144 -10.62 -2.15 14.74
C GLU A 144 -10.58 -2.28 16.25
N ILE A 145 -11.47 -1.54 16.93
CA ILE A 145 -11.74 -1.75 18.35
C ILE A 145 -12.40 -3.11 18.45
N ARG A 146 -11.64 -4.13 18.86
CA ARG A 146 -12.17 -5.46 19.12
C ARG A 146 -13.13 -5.38 20.32
N LYS A 147 -13.99 -6.39 20.47
CA LYS A 147 -15.01 -6.45 21.53
C LYS A 147 -14.44 -6.40 22.96
N ASP A 148 -13.14 -6.63 23.11
CA ASP A 148 -12.37 -6.52 24.35
C ASP A 148 -11.70 -5.14 24.55
N GLY A 149 -11.94 -4.17 23.66
CA GLY A 149 -11.32 -2.85 23.69
C GLY A 149 -9.90 -2.80 23.09
N ALA A 150 -9.36 -3.93 22.62
CA ALA A 150 -8.03 -3.98 22.02
C ALA A 150 -8.05 -3.50 20.55
N VAL A 151 -7.12 -2.62 20.20
CA VAL A 151 -6.88 -2.19 18.82
C VAL A 151 -6.23 -3.33 18.04
N GLY A 152 -7.00 -4.01 17.20
CA GLY A 152 -6.50 -5.13 16.41
C GLY A 152 -6.15 -4.71 14.98
N MET A 153 -4.88 -4.65 14.64
CA MET A 153 -4.46 -4.62 13.23
C MET A 153 -4.34 -6.05 12.68
N PRO A 154 -4.63 -6.28 11.38
CA PRO A 154 -4.36 -7.57 10.75
C PRO A 154 -2.85 -7.84 10.81
N ARG A 155 -2.48 -8.89 11.53
CA ARG A 155 -1.09 -9.32 11.67
C ARG A 155 -0.67 -10.04 10.39
N VAL A 156 0.03 -9.34 9.50
CA VAL A 156 0.66 -9.96 8.33
C VAL A 156 2.05 -10.44 8.72
N LEU A 157 2.31 -11.74 8.58
CA LEU A 157 3.64 -12.29 8.83
C LEU A 157 4.59 -11.95 7.67
N PRO A 158 5.89 -11.70 7.92
CA PRO A 158 6.86 -11.35 6.87
C PRO A 158 6.95 -12.39 5.73
N LYS A 159 6.88 -13.68 6.06
CA LYS A 159 6.93 -14.81 5.10
C LYS A 159 5.57 -15.11 4.45
N MET A 160 4.54 -14.31 4.67
CA MET A 160 3.38 -14.43 3.81
C MET A 160 3.80 -13.97 2.43
N ASP A 161 3.85 -14.92 1.50
CA ASP A 161 3.97 -14.62 0.08
C ASP A 161 2.86 -13.63 -0.27
N VAL A 162 3.19 -12.64 -1.07
CA VAL A 162 2.17 -11.77 -1.63
C VAL A 162 1.41 -12.56 -2.69
N ALA A 163 0.21 -12.11 -3.05
CA ALA A 163 -0.56 -12.79 -4.08
C ALA A 163 0.16 -12.72 -5.43
N ASP A 164 -0.16 -13.65 -6.34
CA ASP A 164 0.36 -13.60 -7.70
C ASP A 164 0.13 -12.20 -8.31
N GLY A 165 1.15 -11.65 -8.98
CA GLY A 165 1.12 -10.29 -9.53
C GLY A 165 1.34 -9.15 -8.52
N HIS A 166 1.70 -9.45 -7.27
CA HIS A 166 2.13 -8.44 -6.28
C HIS A 166 3.65 -8.42 -6.08
N VAL A 167 4.39 -9.26 -6.82
CA VAL A 167 5.85 -9.18 -6.92
C VAL A 167 6.17 -8.40 -8.18
N LEU A 168 6.89 -7.28 -8.05
CA LEU A 168 7.28 -6.41 -9.17
C LEU A 168 8.79 -6.28 -9.25
N LYS A 169 9.31 -6.14 -10.47
CA LYS A 169 10.68 -5.67 -10.70
C LYS A 169 10.72 -4.16 -10.92
N LEU A 170 11.90 -3.57 -10.84
CA LEU A 170 12.10 -2.17 -11.25
C LEU A 170 11.70 -1.98 -12.72
N GLY A 171 10.96 -0.90 -12.99
CA GLY A 171 10.36 -0.57 -14.28
C GLY A 171 9.03 -1.27 -14.60
N GLU A 172 8.67 -2.32 -13.86
CA GLU A 172 7.42 -3.04 -14.09
C GLU A 172 6.22 -2.25 -13.55
N SER A 173 5.14 -2.19 -14.31
CA SER A 173 3.92 -1.48 -13.92
C SER A 173 2.77 -2.45 -13.74
N GLN A 174 2.07 -2.34 -12.62
CA GLN A 174 0.91 -3.18 -12.34
C GLN A 174 -0.24 -2.39 -11.74
N ARG A 175 -1.47 -2.79 -12.09
CA ARG A 175 -2.68 -2.17 -11.58
C ARG A 175 -3.20 -2.89 -10.34
N TYR A 176 -3.40 -2.12 -9.28
CA TYR A 176 -4.07 -2.54 -8.06
C TYR A 176 -5.29 -1.64 -7.85
N GLY A 177 -6.49 -2.19 -8.04
CA GLY A 177 -7.74 -1.43 -7.89
C GLY A 177 -7.79 -0.18 -8.79
N ASN A 178 -7.77 1.00 -8.14
CA ASN A 178 -7.83 2.31 -8.79
C ASN A 178 -6.45 2.95 -8.99
N LEU A 179 -5.37 2.24 -8.68
CA LEU A 179 -4.01 2.73 -8.75
C LEU A 179 -3.15 1.85 -9.66
N GLN A 180 -2.38 2.47 -10.53
CA GLN A 180 -1.26 1.83 -11.21
C GLN A 180 0.03 2.21 -10.49
N VAL A 181 0.87 1.21 -10.23
CA VAL A 181 2.09 1.34 -9.44
C VAL A 181 3.26 0.89 -10.29
N THR A 182 4.33 1.67 -10.28
CA THR A 182 5.57 1.38 -10.99
C THR A 182 6.76 1.66 -10.05
N PRO A 183 7.50 0.64 -9.60
CA PRO A 183 8.79 0.86 -8.96
C PRO A 183 9.77 1.39 -9.99
N VAL A 184 10.31 2.59 -9.79
CA VAL A 184 11.11 3.29 -10.79
C VAL A 184 12.58 2.92 -10.67
N ARG A 185 13.13 3.03 -9.46
CA ARG A 185 14.57 2.88 -9.16
C ARG A 185 14.80 2.80 -7.66
N VAL A 186 15.99 2.34 -7.27
CA VAL A 186 16.49 2.46 -5.90
C VAL A 186 17.69 3.40 -5.91
N THR A 187 17.69 4.41 -5.03
CA THR A 187 18.85 5.31 -4.87
C THR A 187 19.42 5.23 -3.46
N ARG A 188 20.69 5.60 -3.31
CA ARG A 188 21.37 5.70 -2.03
C ARG A 188 21.86 7.12 -1.79
N GLY A 189 21.38 7.73 -0.72
CA GLY A 189 21.76 9.10 -0.36
C GLY A 189 21.14 9.56 0.95
N PRO A 190 21.55 10.73 1.48
CA PRO A 190 20.97 11.29 2.69
C PRO A 190 19.54 11.74 2.44
N ILE A 191 18.73 11.74 3.50
CA ILE A 191 17.39 12.31 3.50
C ILE A 191 17.50 13.79 3.87
N GLN A 192 16.85 14.64 3.08
CA GLN A 192 16.70 16.05 3.37
C GLN A 192 15.37 16.30 4.09
N PHE A 193 15.34 17.29 4.98
CA PHE A 193 14.17 17.60 5.78
C PHE A 193 13.65 19.01 5.46
N VAL A 194 12.32 19.11 5.36
CA VAL A 194 11.62 20.40 5.22
C VAL A 194 10.64 20.57 6.37
N HIS A 195 10.49 21.79 6.89
CA HIS A 195 9.56 22.05 7.97
C HIS A 195 8.11 21.89 7.48
N ALA A 196 7.29 21.12 8.20
CA ALA A 196 5.95 20.74 7.77
C ALA A 196 5.02 21.95 7.53
N TYR A 197 5.23 23.05 8.26
CA TYR A 197 4.46 24.29 8.14
C TYR A 197 5.16 25.40 7.34
N GLY A 198 6.22 25.08 6.59
CA GLY A 198 6.90 26.04 5.71
C GLY A 198 7.78 27.09 6.42
N ASN A 199 8.15 26.87 7.68
CA ASN A 199 9.09 27.74 8.38
C ASN A 199 10.51 27.55 7.84
N VAL A 200 10.92 28.44 6.93
CA VAL A 200 12.25 28.42 6.30
C VAL A 200 13.44 28.61 7.26
N ARG A 201 13.18 29.04 8.50
CA ARG A 201 14.22 29.18 9.54
C ARG A 201 14.43 27.89 10.32
N ALA A 202 13.43 27.03 10.40
CA ALA A 202 13.56 25.74 11.04
C ALA A 202 14.35 24.81 10.11
N LYS A 203 15.54 24.41 10.55
CA LYS A 203 16.44 23.51 9.82
C LYS A 203 16.68 22.26 10.64
N LYS A 204 16.79 21.13 9.97
CA LYS A 204 17.21 19.86 10.52
C LYS A 204 18.33 19.32 9.66
N ASP A 205 19.37 18.80 10.29
CA ASP A 205 20.52 18.26 9.58
C ASP A 205 20.10 17.04 8.72
N PRO A 206 20.72 16.85 7.55
CA PRO A 206 20.45 15.69 6.72
C PRO A 206 20.76 14.38 7.48
N SER A 207 20.05 13.31 7.14
CA SER A 207 20.31 11.99 7.71
C SER A 207 21.64 11.41 7.21
N GLY A 208 22.08 10.31 7.82
CA GLY A 208 23.06 9.42 7.17
C GLY A 208 22.52 8.85 5.84
N PRO A 209 23.38 8.23 5.01
CA PRO A 209 22.93 7.59 3.77
C PRO A 209 21.91 6.48 4.03
N VAL A 210 20.78 6.56 3.36
CA VAL A 210 19.73 5.53 3.33
C VAL A 210 19.53 5.02 1.91
N LEU A 211 18.85 3.89 1.77
CA LEU A 211 18.25 3.49 0.51
C LEU A 211 16.89 4.18 0.35
N LYS A 212 16.54 4.55 -0.88
CA LYS A 212 15.27 5.16 -1.25
C LYS A 212 14.67 4.34 -2.39
N LEU A 213 13.57 3.64 -2.14
CA LEU A 213 12.79 3.02 -3.20
C LEU A 213 11.85 4.06 -3.80
N TRP A 214 12.06 4.42 -5.07
CA TRP A 214 11.23 5.36 -5.78
C TRP A 214 10.06 4.67 -6.47
N LEU A 215 8.86 5.18 -6.23
CA LEU A 215 7.60 4.65 -6.72
C LEU A 215 6.87 5.74 -7.48
N LYS A 216 6.32 5.36 -8.63
CA LYS A 216 5.36 6.17 -9.38
C LYS A 216 3.97 5.59 -9.17
N PHE A 217 3.05 6.46 -8.79
CA PHE A 217 1.64 6.18 -8.63
C PHE A 217 0.85 6.93 -9.67
N GLU A 218 -0.05 6.24 -10.38
CA GLU A 218 -1.00 6.84 -11.31
C GLU A 218 -2.42 6.43 -10.90
N ASN A 219 -3.28 7.41 -10.66
CA ASN A 219 -4.68 7.14 -10.34
C ASN A 219 -5.45 6.88 -11.64
N VAL A 220 -5.74 5.62 -11.90
CA VAL A 220 -6.47 5.15 -13.09
C VAL A 220 -7.98 5.06 -12.86
N SER A 221 -8.49 5.63 -11.76
CA SER A 221 -9.93 5.75 -11.54
C SER A 221 -10.55 6.83 -12.44
N LYS A 222 -11.88 6.89 -12.46
CA LYS A 222 -12.63 7.92 -13.19
C LYS A 222 -13.23 8.98 -12.25
N ASP A 223 -13.38 8.62 -10.98
CA ASP A 223 -14.30 9.28 -10.05
C ASP A 223 -13.79 9.31 -8.60
N GLN A 224 -12.61 8.74 -8.30
CA GLN A 224 -12.07 8.71 -6.95
C GLN A 224 -10.79 9.51 -6.84
N GLU A 225 -10.71 10.37 -5.83
CA GLU A 225 -9.49 11.03 -5.38
C GLU A 225 -9.13 10.46 -4.01
N PHE A 226 -7.87 10.05 -3.82
CA PHE A 226 -7.41 9.48 -2.55
C PHE A 226 -5.89 9.58 -2.43
N PRO A 227 -5.33 9.60 -1.20
CA PRO A 227 -3.88 9.58 -0.99
C PRO A 227 -3.35 8.13 -1.00
N PRO A 228 -2.47 7.74 -1.94
CA PRO A 228 -1.90 6.39 -1.98
C PRO A 228 -1.07 6.06 -0.72
N LEU A 229 -0.37 7.04 -0.17
CA LEU A 229 0.48 6.93 1.01
C LEU A 229 0.19 8.04 2.01
N ASP A 230 0.35 7.72 3.30
CA ASP A 230 0.44 8.70 4.38
C ASP A 230 1.50 8.26 5.41
N ARG A 231 1.75 9.11 6.41
CA ARG A 231 2.75 8.81 7.45
C ARG A 231 2.43 7.54 8.23
N ALA A 232 1.16 7.32 8.57
CA ALA A 232 0.73 6.16 9.35
C ALA A 232 0.85 4.85 8.56
N LEU A 233 0.70 4.88 7.24
CA LEU A 233 0.88 3.73 6.37
C LEU A 233 2.36 3.40 6.19
N VAL A 234 3.20 4.42 6.00
CA VAL A 234 4.62 4.22 5.70
C VAL A 234 5.40 3.88 6.98
N PHE A 235 5.31 4.72 8.01
CA PHE A 235 6.23 4.70 9.15
C PHE A 235 5.74 3.93 10.38
N ARG A 236 4.50 3.44 10.37
CA ARG A 236 3.95 2.78 11.56
C ARG A 236 4.67 1.48 11.89
N ARG A 237 5.29 1.47 13.06
CA ARG A 237 5.82 0.29 13.72
C ARG A 237 4.89 -0.13 14.85
N ILE A 238 4.81 -1.42 15.09
CA ILE A 238 3.96 -2.00 16.12
C ILE A 238 4.82 -2.92 16.94
N PHE A 239 4.86 -2.67 18.24
CA PHE A 239 5.51 -3.57 19.17
C PHE A 239 4.58 -4.78 19.43
N ASP A 240 5.07 -5.99 19.17
CA ASP A 240 4.38 -7.21 19.56
C ASP A 240 4.93 -7.68 20.91
N PRO A 241 4.19 -7.50 22.02
CA PRO A 241 4.66 -7.91 23.34
C PRO A 241 4.86 -9.43 23.46
N LYS A 242 4.25 -10.24 22.58
CA LYS A 242 4.44 -11.69 22.59
C LYS A 242 5.75 -12.12 21.91
N LEU A 243 6.28 -11.29 21.01
CA LEU A 243 7.54 -11.54 20.32
C LEU A 243 8.66 -10.64 20.83
N GLU A 244 8.38 -9.79 21.82
CA GLU A 244 9.29 -8.76 22.35
C GLU A 244 10.04 -8.00 21.25
N SER A 245 9.34 -7.74 20.13
CA SER A 245 9.96 -7.17 18.93
C SER A 245 8.99 -6.27 18.19
N GLU A 246 9.56 -5.28 17.50
CA GLU A 246 8.85 -4.42 16.58
C GLU A 246 8.55 -5.14 15.28
N PHE A 247 7.39 -4.83 14.70
CA PHE A 247 7.04 -5.21 13.35
C PHE A 247 6.50 -4.01 12.56
N SER A 248 6.83 -3.99 11.28
CA SER A 248 6.30 -3.07 10.29
C SER A 248 5.83 -3.87 9.08
N LEU A 249 4.80 -3.39 8.41
CA LEU A 249 4.36 -3.95 7.12
C LEU A 249 5.28 -3.51 5.97
N ASN A 250 5.94 -2.35 6.12
CA ASN A 250 6.98 -1.90 5.21
C ASN A 250 8.36 -2.29 5.75
N PHE A 251 9.07 -3.11 5.00
CA PHE A 251 10.42 -3.54 5.35
C PHE A 251 11.21 -3.91 4.09
N LEU A 252 12.52 -4.00 4.26
CA LEU A 252 13.49 -4.43 3.27
C LEU A 252 14.32 -5.57 3.86
N CYS A 253 14.57 -6.62 3.09
CA CYS A 253 15.50 -7.69 3.47
C CYS A 253 16.11 -8.34 2.23
N ALA A 254 17.23 -9.05 2.41
CA ALA A 254 17.72 -9.97 1.39
C ALA A 254 16.71 -11.11 1.19
N GLU A 255 16.58 -11.63 -0.04
CA GLU A 255 15.58 -12.65 -0.36
C GLU A 255 15.81 -13.96 0.42
N ASP A 256 17.07 -14.36 0.60
CA ASP A 256 17.47 -15.52 1.39
C ASP A 256 17.19 -15.35 2.90
N GLN A 257 17.11 -14.11 3.36
CA GLN A 257 16.78 -13.72 4.73
C GLN A 257 15.28 -13.53 4.97
N ARG A 258 14.40 -13.88 4.02
CA ARG A 258 12.94 -13.79 4.19
C ARG A 258 12.37 -14.88 5.11
N VAL A 259 12.89 -14.98 6.33
CA VAL A 259 12.58 -16.03 7.33
C VAL A 259 11.87 -15.41 8.55
N PRO A 260 10.70 -15.93 8.98
CA PRO A 260 9.84 -15.29 9.99
C PRO A 260 10.46 -14.97 11.35
N LYS A 261 11.48 -15.72 11.76
CA LYS A 261 12.04 -15.68 13.13
C LYS A 261 13.55 -15.45 13.18
N ALA A 262 14.24 -15.49 12.04
CA ALA A 262 15.70 -15.51 11.99
C ALA A 262 16.28 -14.59 10.90
N GLY A 263 15.43 -14.08 10.01
CA GLY A 263 15.85 -13.14 8.97
C GLY A 263 16.13 -11.76 9.52
N GLU A 264 17.26 -11.18 9.12
CA GLU A 264 17.50 -9.75 9.32
C GLU A 264 16.53 -8.96 8.44
N ARG A 265 15.91 -7.94 9.04
CA ARG A 265 14.93 -7.09 8.39
C ARG A 265 15.26 -5.65 8.72
N HIS A 266 15.38 -4.85 7.68
CA HIS A 266 15.56 -3.42 7.80
C HIS A 266 14.19 -2.76 7.65
N PHE A 267 13.81 -1.96 8.65
CA PHE A 267 12.58 -1.19 8.56
C PHE A 267 12.78 0.04 7.67
N VAL A 268 11.67 0.73 7.40
CA VAL A 268 11.73 2.08 6.86
C VAL A 268 12.27 3.05 7.89
N TYR A 269 12.73 4.22 7.43
CA TYR A 269 13.22 5.29 8.27
C TYR A 269 12.25 5.61 9.42
N ASP A 270 12.77 5.89 10.61
CA ASP A 270 11.94 6.19 11.76
C ASP A 270 11.51 7.66 11.76
N MET A 271 10.24 7.91 11.50
CA MET A 271 9.66 9.24 11.54
C MET A 271 8.52 9.27 12.56
N PRO A 272 8.60 10.12 13.61
CA PRO A 272 7.48 10.34 14.51
C PRO A 272 6.25 10.84 13.75
N GLU A 273 5.07 10.32 14.10
CA GLU A 273 3.79 10.67 13.46
C GLU A 273 3.53 12.19 13.47
N PHE A 274 3.92 12.85 14.57
CA PHE A 274 3.74 14.29 14.79
C PHE A 274 5.04 15.09 14.64
N SER A 275 5.97 14.62 13.80
CA SER A 275 7.21 15.35 13.49
C SER A 275 6.92 16.72 12.90
N GLU A 276 7.63 17.76 13.37
CA GLU A 276 7.62 19.11 12.78
C GLU A 276 8.31 19.17 11.41
N PHE A 277 9.00 18.09 11.03
CA PHE A 277 9.73 17.94 9.78
C PHE A 277 9.16 16.83 8.90
N ASN A 278 9.11 17.10 7.61
CA ASN A 278 8.80 16.16 6.55
C ASN A 278 10.07 15.79 5.79
N LEU A 279 9.99 14.67 5.07
CA LEU A 279 11.02 14.28 4.13
C LEU A 279 10.82 15.04 2.83
N ASP A 280 11.86 15.72 2.39
CA ASP A 280 11.83 16.47 1.15
C ASP A 280 11.58 15.53 -0.04
N GLY A 281 10.74 15.96 -0.98
CA GLY A 281 10.37 15.19 -2.17
C GLY A 281 9.51 13.93 -1.95
N GLN A 282 9.10 13.61 -0.70
CA GLN A 282 8.32 12.40 -0.43
C GLN A 282 6.83 12.57 -0.76
N HIS A 283 6.28 13.79 -0.66
CA HIS A 283 4.89 14.10 -1.02
C HIS A 283 3.83 13.15 -0.40
N LEU A 284 4.04 12.70 0.85
CA LEU A 284 3.02 11.92 1.56
C LEU A 284 1.74 12.74 1.74
N GLU A 285 0.60 12.07 1.87
CA GLU A 285 -0.72 12.69 2.07
C GLU A 285 -1.23 13.49 0.85
N HIS A 286 -0.52 13.45 -0.28
CA HIS A 286 -0.99 14.04 -1.53
C HIS A 286 -2.20 13.29 -2.07
N TRP A 287 -3.30 14.00 -2.25
CA TRP A 287 -4.55 13.46 -2.79
C TRP A 287 -4.42 13.38 -4.32
N LEU A 288 -4.36 12.17 -4.83
CA LEU A 288 -4.15 11.92 -6.25
C LEU A 288 -5.49 11.90 -6.97
N LYS A 289 -5.72 12.85 -7.90
CA LYS A 289 -6.97 12.95 -8.69
C LYS A 289 -7.04 11.90 -9.80
N PRO A 290 -8.23 11.60 -10.35
CA PRO A 290 -8.36 10.76 -11.54
C PRO A 290 -7.44 11.23 -12.69
N GLY A 291 -6.60 10.33 -13.20
CA GLY A 291 -5.61 10.58 -14.25
C GLY A 291 -4.31 11.26 -13.77
N GLU A 292 -4.21 11.65 -12.50
CA GLU A 292 -3.02 12.28 -11.95
C GLU A 292 -1.93 11.24 -11.64
N THR A 293 -0.69 11.68 -11.74
CA THR A 293 0.51 10.89 -11.44
C THR A 293 1.35 11.58 -10.38
N MET A 294 1.92 10.81 -9.46
CA MET A 294 2.87 11.27 -8.45
C MET A 294 4.07 10.33 -8.39
N GLU A 295 5.27 10.90 -8.30
CA GLU A 295 6.48 10.17 -7.92
C GLU A 295 6.83 10.50 -6.45
N THR A 296 7.23 9.47 -5.71
CA THR A 296 7.56 9.52 -4.28
C THR A 296 8.64 8.47 -3.97
N TYR A 297 9.17 8.47 -2.74
CA TYR A 297 10.07 7.42 -2.28
C TYR A 297 9.76 6.92 -0.87
N ILE A 298 10.18 5.70 -0.59
CA ILE A 298 10.15 5.09 0.73
C ILE A 298 11.60 4.88 1.19
N PRO A 299 12.04 5.56 2.26
CA PRO A 299 13.41 5.44 2.75
C PRO A 299 13.58 4.24 3.69
N SER A 300 14.73 3.58 3.62
CA SER A 300 15.15 2.59 4.62
C SER A 300 15.66 3.26 5.91
N VAL A 301 15.93 2.46 6.93
CA VAL A 301 16.84 2.87 8.02
C VAL A 301 18.24 3.18 7.49
N GLU A 302 19.00 3.94 8.29
CA GLU A 302 20.41 4.21 8.05
C GLU A 302 21.27 2.96 8.29
N GLY A 303 22.49 2.97 7.74
CA GLY A 303 23.51 1.95 8.07
C GLY A 303 23.47 0.69 7.21
N ILE A 304 22.59 0.60 6.21
CA ILE A 304 22.62 -0.50 5.23
C ILE A 304 23.80 -0.25 4.28
N THR A 305 24.87 -1.03 4.46
CA THR A 305 26.12 -0.88 3.69
C THR A 305 26.41 -2.04 2.76
N ASN A 306 25.90 -3.24 3.06
CA ASN A 306 26.06 -4.43 2.24
C ASN A 306 24.70 -4.82 1.68
N PHE A 307 24.60 -4.86 0.34
CA PHE A 307 23.38 -5.25 -0.37
C PHE A 307 23.72 -6.13 -1.57
N ASP A 308 24.63 -7.08 -1.38
CA ASP A 308 24.91 -8.11 -2.36
C ASP A 308 23.69 -9.01 -2.62
N GLY A 309 23.51 -9.43 -3.88
CA GLY A 309 22.45 -10.36 -4.29
C GLY A 309 21.06 -9.72 -4.47
N GLU A 310 20.04 -10.57 -4.42
CA GLU A 310 18.64 -10.18 -4.63
C GLU A 310 17.99 -9.71 -3.32
N TRP A 311 17.36 -8.55 -3.38
CA TRP A 311 16.68 -7.90 -2.26
C TRP A 311 15.20 -7.74 -2.54
N VAL A 312 14.41 -7.74 -1.46
CA VAL A 312 12.97 -7.52 -1.51
C VAL A 312 12.56 -6.40 -0.60
N TRP A 313 11.89 -5.40 -1.19
CA TRP A 313 11.25 -4.31 -0.46
C TRP A 313 9.74 -4.50 -0.45
N ARG A 314 9.18 -4.74 0.74
CA ARG A 314 7.73 -4.79 0.92
C ARG A 314 7.17 -3.40 1.15
N VAL A 315 6.12 -3.07 0.41
CA VAL A 315 5.44 -1.77 0.46
C VAL A 315 3.94 -1.92 0.62
N LEU A 316 3.37 -1.21 1.59
CA LEU A 316 1.94 -1.05 1.82
C LEU A 316 1.46 0.30 1.29
N PHE A 317 0.38 0.30 0.52
CA PHE A 317 -0.25 1.52 0.01
C PHE A 317 -1.76 1.35 -0.15
N ARG A 318 -2.49 2.47 -0.28
CA ARG A 318 -3.92 2.48 -0.62
C ARG A 318 -4.12 2.32 -2.12
N LYS A 319 -5.02 1.43 -2.50
CA LYS A 319 -5.44 1.18 -3.89
C LYS A 319 -6.81 1.77 -4.26
N GLY A 320 -7.40 2.58 -3.37
CA GLY A 320 -8.68 3.23 -3.56
C GLY A 320 -9.47 3.37 -2.26
N LEU A 321 -10.73 3.80 -2.38
CA LEU A 321 -11.66 3.94 -1.28
C LEU A 321 -12.81 2.94 -1.40
N ASN A 322 -13.23 2.38 -0.28
CA ASN A 322 -14.46 1.62 -0.17
C ASN A 322 -15.66 2.57 -0.31
N ARG A 323 -16.56 2.30 -1.27
CA ARG A 323 -17.67 3.20 -1.62
C ARG A 323 -18.70 3.40 -0.52
N GLU A 324 -18.89 2.41 0.35
CA GLU A 324 -19.92 2.46 1.39
C GLU A 324 -19.40 3.15 2.66
N SER A 325 -18.17 2.81 3.06
CA SER A 325 -17.58 3.31 4.31
C SER A 325 -16.70 4.55 4.13
N GLY A 326 -16.32 4.88 2.90
CA GLY A 326 -15.33 5.93 2.59
C GLY A 326 -13.91 5.61 3.04
N ARG A 327 -13.66 4.43 3.61
CA ARG A 327 -12.34 4.05 4.16
C ARG A 327 -11.37 3.63 3.06
N GLY A 328 -10.08 3.85 3.31
CA GLY A 328 -9.01 3.34 2.46
C GLY A 328 -9.07 1.82 2.31
N VAL A 329 -8.69 1.34 1.14
CA VAL A 329 -8.44 -0.08 0.89
C VAL A 329 -6.97 -0.21 0.57
N THR A 330 -6.22 -0.98 1.36
CA THR A 330 -4.78 -1.12 1.21
C THR A 330 -4.41 -2.45 0.56
N THR A 331 -3.19 -2.53 0.05
CA THR A 331 -2.57 -3.75 -0.49
C THR A 331 -1.06 -3.70 -0.29
N LEU A 332 -0.42 -4.87 -0.43
CA LEU A 332 1.02 -5.05 -0.28
C LEU A 332 1.65 -5.48 -1.60
N ILE A 333 2.78 -4.89 -1.97
CA ILE A 333 3.64 -5.39 -3.02
C ILE A 333 5.02 -5.72 -2.48
N ASP A 334 5.70 -6.64 -3.14
CA ASP A 334 7.10 -6.94 -2.96
C ASP A 334 7.86 -6.44 -4.21
N VAL A 335 8.80 -5.52 -4.03
CA VAL A 335 9.66 -5.03 -5.11
C VAL A 335 10.99 -5.78 -5.05
N LYS A 336 11.32 -6.50 -6.11
CA LYS A 336 12.59 -7.21 -6.28
C LYS A 336 13.59 -6.36 -7.04
N PHE A 337 14.82 -6.30 -6.54
CA PHE A 337 15.94 -5.62 -7.17
C PHE A 337 17.25 -6.26 -6.72
N ASP A 338 18.30 -6.09 -7.51
CA ASP A 338 19.65 -6.53 -7.15
C ASP A 338 20.47 -5.35 -6.60
N GLY A 339 21.53 -5.64 -5.85
CA GLY A 339 22.44 -4.61 -5.35
C GLY A 339 23.04 -3.71 -6.44
N GLU A 340 23.17 -4.23 -7.66
CA GLU A 340 23.65 -3.50 -8.84
C GLU A 340 22.66 -2.44 -9.35
N ASP A 341 21.37 -2.56 -9.00
CA ASP A 341 20.34 -1.60 -9.38
C ASP A 341 20.36 -0.34 -8.49
N VAL A 342 21.15 -0.35 -7.40
CA VAL A 342 21.22 0.77 -6.45
C VAL A 342 22.09 1.88 -7.01
N LEU A 343 21.45 2.98 -7.40
CA LEU A 343 22.12 4.16 -7.94
C LEU A 343 22.54 5.13 -6.83
N ALA A 344 23.54 5.96 -7.09
CA ALA A 344 23.81 7.11 -6.23
C ALA A 344 22.67 8.14 -6.34
N ASP A 345 22.22 8.68 -5.21
CA ASP A 345 21.29 9.81 -5.19
C ASP A 345 22.07 11.04 -5.67
N SER A 346 21.65 11.60 -6.81
CA SER A 346 22.34 12.71 -7.48
C SER A 346 21.62 14.03 -7.29
#